data_AF-A0A7C0VEA9-F1
#
_entry.id   AF-A0A7C0VEA9-F1
#
_cell.length_a   1.000
_cell.length_b   1.000
_cell.length_c   1.000
_cell.angle_alpha   90.00
_cell.angle_beta   90.00
_cell.angle_gamma   90.00
#
_symmetry.space_group_name_H-M   'P 1'
#
loop_
_entity.id
_entity.type
_entity.pdbx_description
1 polymer ?
#
loop_
_entity_poly.entity_id
_entity_poly.type
_entity_poly.pdbx_seq_one_letter_code
_entity_poly.pdbx_strand_id
1 'polypeptide(L)'
;MRIAVLGGGNGAHQMAADLTLAGLKVNMFEMPRFKENVEKLLRTGEIETFGGAREGKARLNMASTDIEKVLEDVKHIFIVVPA
;
A
#
# COMPACT_ATOMS: atom_id res chain seq x y z
N MET A 1 -2.77 12.32 8.30
CA MET A 1 -2.97 11.04 9.02
C MET A 1 -2.22 9.94 8.29
N ARG A 2 -1.59 9.00 9.01
CA ARG A 2 -0.82 7.88 8.43
C ARG A 2 -1.57 6.56 8.59
N ILE A 3 -1.61 5.78 7.52
CA ILE A 3 -2.36 4.52 7.41
C ILE A 3 -1.42 3.41 6.96
N ALA A 4 -1.59 2.21 7.50
CA ALA A 4 -0.96 1.00 6.97
C ALA A 4 -1.97 0.16 6.20
N VAL A 5 -1.58 -0.33 5.02
CA VAL A 5 -2.29 -1.37 4.27
C VAL A 5 -1.41 -2.61 4.26
N LEU A 6 -1.90 -3.72 4.82
CA LEU A 6 -1.18 -4.98 4.92
C LEU A 6 -1.69 -5.96 3.86
N GLY A 7 -0.82 -6.35 2.93
CA GLY A 7 -1.10 -7.23 1.80
C GLY A 7 -0.60 -6.61 0.47
N GLY A 8 -0.22 -7.44 -0.49
CA GLY A 8 0.25 -7.02 -1.82
C GLY A 8 -0.63 -7.48 -2.99
N GLY A 9 -1.84 -7.97 -2.73
CA GLY A 9 -2.81 -8.30 -3.78
C GLY A 9 -3.43 -7.04 -4.43
N ASN A 10 -4.25 -7.26 -5.46
CA ASN A 10 -4.94 -6.16 -6.19
C ASN A 10 -5.84 -5.32 -5.28
N GLY A 11 -6.55 -5.94 -4.33
CA GLY A 11 -7.39 -5.22 -3.37
C GLY A 11 -6.58 -4.27 -2.49
N ALA A 12 -5.40 -4.72 -2.04
CA ALA A 12 -4.49 -3.90 -1.25
C ALA A 12 -3.89 -2.75 -2.08
N HIS A 13 -3.49 -3.03 -3.33
CA HIS A 13 -3.03 -2.00 -4.26
C HIS A 13 -4.11 -0.94 -4.52
N GLN A 14 -5.34 -1.37 -4.78
CA GLN A 14 -6.44 -0.45 -5.06
C GLN A 14 -6.73 0.43 -3.84
N MET A 15 -6.79 -0.15 -2.64
CA MET A 15 -7.01 0.61 -1.41
C MET A 15 -5.86 1.59 -1.13
N ALA A 16 -4.61 1.14 -1.28
CA ALA A 16 -3.44 1.99 -1.05
C ALA A 16 -3.39 3.17 -2.03
N ALA A 17 -3.70 2.92 -3.31
CA ALA A 17 -3.77 3.96 -4.32
C ALA A 17 -4.92 4.94 -4.06
N ASP A 18 -6.13 4.43 -3.81
CA ASP A 18 -7.32 5.24 -3.58
C ASP A 18 -7.16 6.17 -2.35
N LEU A 19 -6.63 5.66 -1.23
CA LEU A 19 -6.37 6.46 -0.03
C LEU A 19 -5.25 7.49 -0.25
N THR A 20 -4.21 7.12 -1.00
CA THR A 20 -3.12 8.03 -1.35
C THR A 20 -3.61 9.18 -2.24
N LEU A 21 -4.41 8.89 -3.26
CA LEU A 21 -5.02 9.89 -4.14
C LEU A 21 -6.03 10.78 -3.39
N ALA A 22 -6.57 10.33 -2.26
CA ALA A 22 -7.36 11.17 -1.34
C ALA A 22 -6.51 12.08 -0.43
N GLY A 23 -5.18 12.08 -0.56
CA GLY A 23 -4.28 12.93 0.21
C GLY A 23 -3.80 12.34 1.55
N LEU A 24 -4.01 11.04 1.78
CA LEU A 24 -3.54 10.36 2.99
C LEU A 24 -2.11 9.82 2.80
N LYS A 25 -1.34 9.73 3.90
CA LYS A 25 -0.02 9.11 3.89
C LYS A 25 -0.17 7.60 4.08
N VAL A 26 0.05 6.82 3.04
CA VAL A 26 -0.11 5.37 3.07
C VAL A 26 1.23 4.66 3.09
N ASN A 27 1.39 3.78 4.08
CA ASN A 27 2.44 2.77 4.13
C ASN A 27 1.84 1.43 3.69
N MET A 28 2.56 0.66 2.88
CA MET A 28 2.11 -0.65 2.43
C MET A 28 3.10 -1.74 2.83
N PHE A 29 2.58 -2.87 3.30
CA PHE A 29 3.36 -4.03 3.69
C PHE A 29 3.03 -5.23 2.81
N GLU A 30 4.06 -5.99 2.44
CA GLU A 30 3.93 -7.35 1.94
C GLU A 30 4.87 -8.27 2.72
N MET A 31 4.45 -9.53 2.93
CA MET A 31 5.27 -10.54 3.56
C MET A 31 6.57 -10.75 2.78
N PRO A 32 7.72 -10.90 3.46
CA PRO A 32 9.01 -11.13 2.79
C PRO A 32 9.01 -12.26 1.77
N ARG A 33 8.27 -13.35 2.03
CA ARG A 33 8.12 -14.50 1.12
C ARG A 33 7.39 -14.18 -0.21
N PHE A 34 6.68 -13.06 -0.28
CA PHE A 34 5.94 -12.63 -1.46
C PHE A 34 6.52 -11.34 -2.07
N LYS A 35 7.71 -10.93 -1.63
CA LYS A 35 8.39 -9.70 -2.09
C LYS A 35 8.48 -9.59 -3.61
N GLU A 36 8.75 -10.71 -4.29
CA GLU A 36 8.90 -10.76 -5.74
C GLU A 36 7.63 -10.30 -6.48
N ASN A 37 6.44 -10.56 -5.92
CA ASN A 37 5.17 -10.14 -6.50
C ASN A 37 4.98 -8.62 -6.49
N VAL A 38 5.68 -7.93 -5.59
CA VAL A 38 5.56 -6.47 -5.38
C VAL A 38 6.90 -5.75 -5.59
N GLU A 39 7.88 -6.38 -6.23
CA GLU A 39 9.23 -5.82 -6.35
C GLU A 39 9.23 -4.44 -7.00
N LYS A 40 8.42 -4.27 -8.05
CA LYS A 40 8.23 -2.98 -8.72
C LYS A 40 7.73 -1.92 -7.73
N LEU A 41 6.70 -2.25 -6.95
CA LEU A 41 6.14 -1.34 -5.95
C LEU A 41 7.17 -0.97 -4.88
N LEU A 42 7.96 -1.93 -4.39
CA LEU A 42 8.99 -1.66 -3.38
C LEU A 42 10.09 -0.72 -3.92
N ARG A 43 10.39 -0.82 -5.22
CA ARG A 43 11.39 0.04 -5.88
C ARG A 43 10.86 1.43 -6.21
N THR A 44 9.62 1.53 -6.69
CA THR A 44 9.07 2.81 -7.18
C THR A 44 8.26 3.56 -6.14
N GLY A 45 7.63 2.84 -5.21
CA GLY A 45 6.62 3.38 -4.30
C GLY A 45 5.35 3.84 -5.03
N GLU A 46 5.13 3.41 -6.26
CA GLU A 46 4.08 3.93 -7.14
C GLU A 46 3.09 2.84 -7.56
N ILE A 47 1.80 3.19 -7.52
CA ILE A 47 0.69 2.38 -8.00
C ILE A 47 -0.08 3.21 -9.03
N GLU A 48 -0.32 2.64 -10.19
CA GLU A 48 -1.21 3.21 -11.20
C GLU A 48 -2.55 2.48 -11.13
N THR A 49 -3.64 3.23 -10.97
CA THR A 49 -5.00 2.69 -10.82
C THR A 49 -5.94 3.29 -11.86
N PHE A 50 -6.87 2.45 -12.32
CA PHE A 50 -7.90 2.74 -13.32
C PHE A 50 -9.22 2.10 -12.89
N GLY A 51 -10.36 2.68 -13.25
CA GLY A 51 -11.70 2.15 -12.97
C GLY A 51 -12.62 3.10 -12.19
N GLY A 52 -13.74 2.59 -11.69
CA GLY A 52 -14.84 3.39 -11.13
C GLY A 52 -14.58 4.12 -9.79
N ALA A 53 -13.35 4.11 -9.27
CA ALA A 53 -12.95 4.85 -8.08
C ALA A 53 -12.05 6.04 -8.49
N ARG A 54 -11.14 6.49 -7.61
CA ARG A 54 -10.10 7.44 -8.03
C ARG A 54 -9.12 6.75 -8.99
N GLU A 55 -8.79 7.44 -10.07
CA GLU A 55 -7.84 7.00 -11.09
C GLU A 55 -6.57 7.85 -11.05
N GLY A 56 -5.45 7.27 -11.49
CA GLY A 56 -4.17 7.97 -11.65
C GLY A 56 -2.99 7.26 -11.01
N LYS A 57 -1.87 7.98 -10.93
CA LYS A 57 -0.62 7.49 -10.33
C LYS A 57 -0.50 7.94 -8.88
N ALA A 58 -0.67 7.01 -7.96
CA ALA A 58 -0.49 7.19 -6.53
C ALA A 58 0.96 6.94 -6.15
N ARG A 59 1.60 7.89 -5.46
CA ARG A 59 2.92 7.71 -4.85
C ARG A 59 2.75 7.53 -3.34
N LEU A 60 3.01 6.31 -2.87
CA LEU A 60 2.88 5.94 -1.47
C LEU A 60 3.90 6.68 -0.61
N ASN A 61 3.62 6.78 0.70
CA ASN A 61 4.61 7.25 1.66
C ASN A 61 5.74 6.22 1.82
N MET A 62 5.41 4.92 1.80
CA MET A 62 6.36 3.82 1.83
C MET A 62 5.72 2.51 1.36
N ALA A 63 6.50 1.63 0.74
CA ALA A 63 6.20 0.21 0.61
C ALA A 63 7.39 -0.59 1.15
N SER A 64 7.16 -1.60 2.00
CA SER A 64 8.25 -2.35 2.64
C SER A 64 7.82 -3.77 3.00
N THR A 65 8.78 -4.66 3.18
CA THR A 65 8.58 -5.99 3.79
C THR A 65 8.97 -6.01 5.27
N ASP A 66 9.29 -4.86 5.84
CA ASP A 66 9.59 -4.66 7.26
C ASP A 66 8.33 -4.08 7.93
N ILE A 67 7.66 -4.89 8.74
CA ILE A 67 6.39 -4.53 9.36
C ILE A 67 6.56 -3.45 10.43
N GLU A 68 7.68 -3.41 11.15
CA GLU A 68 7.93 -2.42 12.19
C GLU A 68 7.98 -1.01 11.58
N LYS A 69 8.72 -0.86 10.48
CA LYS A 69 8.75 0.39 9.71
C LYS A 69 7.37 0.78 9.21
N VAL A 70 6.60 -0.17 8.67
CA VAL A 70 5.28 0.13 8.09
C VAL A 70 4.31 0.66 9.14
N LEU A 71 4.40 0.18 10.38
CA LEU A 71 3.47 0.54 11.46
C LEU A 71 3.86 1.80 12.25
N GLU A 72 5.03 2.40 11.99
CA GLU A 72 5.50 3.59 12.69
C GLU A 72 4.57 4.82 12.52
N ASP A 73 4.11 5.37 13.65
CA ASP A 73 3.06 6.40 13.80
C ASP A 73 1.77 6.18 12.99
N VAL A 74 1.42 4.94 12.71
CA VAL A 74 0.18 4.61 12.00
C VAL A 74 -1.03 4.76 12.93
N LYS A 75 -2.10 5.40 12.43
CA LYS A 75 -3.36 5.56 13.17
C LYS A 75 -4.40 4.48 12.84
N HIS A 76 -4.36 3.95 11.62
CA HIS A 76 -5.28 2.91 11.15
C HIS A 76 -4.54 1.86 10.34
N ILE A 77 -4.88 0.60 10.58
CA ILE A 77 -4.34 -0.56 9.87
C ILE A 77 -5.48 -1.23 9.11
N PHE A 78 -5.33 -1.34 7.79
CA PHE A 78 -6.20 -2.14 6.94
C PHE A 78 -5.51 -3.46 6.64
N ILE A 79 -6.11 -4.56 7.08
CA ILE A 79 -5.65 -5.91 6.79
C ILE A 79 -6.37 -6.37 5.54
N VAL A 80 -5.66 -6.43 4.41
CA VAL A 80 -6.23 -6.72 3.08
C VAL A 80 -5.62 -8.01 2.54
N VAL A 81 -5.88 -9.08 3.28
CA VAL A 81 -5.49 -10.47 2.96
C VAL A 81 -6.72 -11.38 3.10
N PRO A 82 -6.72 -12.59 2.52
CA PRO A 82 -7.78 -13.57 2.78
C PRO A 82 -7.97 -13.82 4.29
N ALA A 83 -9.21 -14.09 4.68
CA ALA A 83 -9.60 -14.40 6.06
C ALA A 83 -9.20 -15.82 6.48
#